data_AF-A0A350CX40-F1
#
_entry.id   AF-A0A350CX40-F1
#
_cell.length_a   1.000
_cell.length_b   1.000
_cell.length_c   1.000
_cell.angle_alpha   90.00
_cell.angle_beta   90.00
_cell.angle_gamma   90.00
#
_symmetry.space_group_name_H-M   'P 1'
#
loop_
_entity.id
_entity.type
_entity.pdbx_description
1 polymer ?
#
loop_
_entity_poly.entity_id
_entity_poly.type
_entity_poly.pdbx_seq_one_letter_code
_entity_poly.pdbx_strand_id
1 'polypeptide(L)'
;MSLLQIAEPGMSTAPHQERFAVGIDLGTTNSLAATVRNGSPEVLVDENNQKLLPSVVHYQKDGGVVVGEEARLRAEADPLNTISSVKRFMGRSASELQNSRYMPYDFIKGEGMVKLNTSQGAKSPVEVSAEILKVLKKRAEDALGGELVGAVVTVPAYFDDAQRQAT
;
A
#
# COMPACT_ATOMS: atom_id res chain seq x y z
N MET A 1 -13.40 13.48 9.35
CA MET A 1 -14.39 12.60 10.00
C MET A 1 -13.75 12.10 11.28
N SER A 2 -14.22 12.54 12.44
CA SER A 2 -13.79 11.97 13.72
C SER A 2 -14.18 10.49 13.74
N LEU A 3 -13.24 9.60 14.03
CA LEU A 3 -13.53 8.20 14.37
C LEU A 3 -14.78 8.13 15.27
N LEU A 4 -15.70 7.21 14.96
CA LEU A 4 -16.84 6.90 15.82
C LEU A 4 -16.27 6.43 17.16
N GLN A 5 -16.25 7.34 18.11
CA GLN A 5 -15.51 7.16 19.33
C GLN A 5 -16.41 6.46 20.33
N ILE A 6 -16.25 5.15 20.48
CA ILE A 6 -16.76 4.45 21.66
C ILE A 6 -15.84 4.89 22.81
N ALA A 7 -16.25 5.95 23.50
CA ALA A 7 -15.57 6.41 24.71
C ALA A 7 -16.03 5.54 25.89
N GLU A 8 -15.06 5.03 26.65
CA GLU A 8 -15.31 4.49 27.99
C GLU A 8 -15.99 5.57 28.85
N PRO A 9 -16.94 5.21 29.75
CA PRO A 9 -17.57 6.17 30.64
C PRO A 9 -16.52 6.97 31.44
N GLY A 10 -16.47 8.28 31.23
CA GLY A 10 -15.53 9.20 31.91
C GLY A 10 -14.34 9.68 31.08
N MET A 11 -14.16 9.18 29.85
CA MET A 11 -13.08 9.61 28.94
C MET A 11 -13.65 10.47 27.80
N SER A 12 -14.03 11.72 28.08
CA SER A 12 -14.37 12.67 27.01
C SER A 12 -13.11 13.13 26.29
N THR A 13 -13.16 13.18 24.96
CA THR A 13 -12.10 13.78 24.15
C THR A 13 -12.09 15.29 24.25
N ALA A 14 -10.90 15.88 24.16
CA ALA A 14 -10.75 17.32 24.05
C ALA A 14 -11.52 17.83 22.81
N PRO A 15 -12.38 18.86 22.92
CA PRO A 15 -13.36 19.25 21.91
C PRO A 15 -12.82 19.76 20.56
N HIS A 16 -11.52 19.61 20.28
CA HIS A 16 -10.84 20.26 19.14
C HIS A 16 -9.86 19.34 18.39
N GLN A 17 -9.72 18.07 18.78
CA GLN A 17 -8.79 17.17 18.09
C GLN A 17 -9.52 16.46 16.94
N GLU A 18 -9.44 17.02 15.74
CA GLU A 18 -9.90 16.33 14.53
C GLU A 18 -9.02 15.09 14.29
N ARG A 19 -9.61 13.91 14.49
CA ARG A 19 -8.94 12.62 14.30
C ARG A 19 -9.33 12.05 12.95
N PHE A 20 -8.41 12.06 11.99
CA PHE A 20 -8.68 11.57 10.64
C PHE A 20 -8.40 10.07 10.52
N ALA A 21 -9.35 9.34 9.94
CA ALA A 21 -9.17 7.95 9.53
C ALA A 21 -9.59 7.75 8.07
N VAL A 22 -9.00 6.74 7.44
CA VAL A 22 -9.20 6.45 6.02
C VAL A 22 -9.40 4.94 5.79
N GLY A 23 -10.20 4.59 4.79
CA GLY A 23 -10.23 3.24 4.22
C GLY A 23 -9.27 3.17 3.04
N ILE A 24 -8.39 2.17 3.02
CA ILE A 24 -7.45 1.93 1.92
C ILE A 24 -7.78 0.59 1.29
N ASP A 25 -8.10 0.62 0.00
CA ASP A 25 -8.08 -0.59 -0.80
C ASP A 25 -6.67 -0.78 -1.36
N LEU A 26 -5.90 -1.70 -0.76
CA LEU A 26 -4.57 -2.05 -1.25
C LEU A 26 -4.71 -3.16 -2.29
N GLY A 27 -5.03 -2.85 -3.53
CA GLY A 27 -5.28 -3.89 -4.54
C GLY A 27 -4.00 -4.41 -5.20
N THR A 28 -4.12 -5.55 -5.90
CA THR A 28 -3.00 -6.16 -6.65
C THR A 28 -2.55 -5.30 -7.82
N THR A 29 -3.50 -4.69 -8.54
CA THR A 29 -3.22 -3.89 -9.76
C THR A 29 -3.31 -2.40 -9.49
N ASN A 30 -4.34 -1.97 -8.77
CA ASN A 30 -4.57 -0.59 -8.40
C ASN A 30 -4.93 -0.54 -6.92
N SER A 31 -4.64 0.58 -6.29
CA SER A 31 -5.04 0.89 -4.93
C SER A 31 -5.74 2.25 -4.89
N LEU A 32 -6.51 2.50 -3.83
CA LEU A 32 -7.14 3.80 -3.60
C LEU A 32 -7.31 4.06 -2.10
N ALA A 33 -7.52 5.33 -1.75
CA ALA A 33 -7.91 5.75 -0.43
C ALA A 33 -9.30 6.39 -0.48
N ALA A 34 -10.13 6.13 0.52
CA ALA A 34 -11.47 6.67 0.63
C ALA A 34 -11.76 7.09 2.07
N THR A 35 -12.59 8.11 2.23
CA THR A 35 -13.09 8.57 3.52
C THR A 35 -14.61 8.64 3.48
N VAL A 36 -15.23 8.95 4.61
CA VAL A 36 -16.65 9.28 4.67
C VAL A 36 -16.78 10.76 4.99
N ARG A 37 -17.52 11.52 4.17
CA ARG A 37 -17.86 12.93 4.43
C ARG A 37 -19.38 13.07 4.41
N ASN A 38 -19.94 13.72 5.44
CA ASN A 38 -21.38 13.94 5.57
C ASN A 38 -22.22 12.66 5.38
N GLY A 39 -21.75 11.55 5.94
CA GLY A 39 -22.42 10.24 5.85
C GLY A 39 -22.28 9.52 4.50
N SER A 40 -21.56 10.08 3.53
CA SER A 40 -21.36 9.47 2.21
C SER A 40 -19.88 9.09 2.00
N PRO A 41 -19.58 7.91 1.43
CA PRO A 41 -18.21 7.55 1.07
C PRO A 41 -17.72 8.38 -0.11
N GLU A 42 -16.48 8.85 -0.03
CA GLU A 42 -15.80 9.64 -1.05
C GLU A 42 -14.40 9.07 -1.29
N VAL A 43 -14.04 8.85 -2.56
CA VAL A 43 -12.70 8.43 -2.94
C VAL A 43 -11.81 9.66 -3.04
N LEU A 44 -10.64 9.59 -2.39
CA LEU A 44 -9.65 10.65 -2.37
C LEU A 44 -8.84 10.62 -3.66
N VAL A 45 -8.72 11.79 -4.30
CA VAL A 45 -8.00 11.98 -5.55
C VAL A 45 -6.59 12.54 -5.31
N ASP A 46 -5.69 12.35 -6.25
CA ASP A 46 -4.41 13.09 -6.27
C ASP A 46 -4.54 14.47 -6.93
N GLU A 47 -3.41 15.18 -7.04
CA GLU A 47 -3.29 16.49 -7.68
C GLU A 47 -3.75 16.53 -9.14
N ASN A 48 -3.80 15.37 -9.82
CA ASN A 48 -4.27 15.23 -11.19
C ASN A 48 -5.73 14.74 -11.26
N ASN A 49 -6.46 14.80 -10.14
CA ASN A 49 -7.84 14.33 -9.99
C ASN A 49 -8.01 12.82 -10.26
N GLN A 50 -6.95 12.02 -10.13
CA GLN A 50 -7.01 10.57 -10.31
C GLN A 50 -7.36 9.85 -9.01
N LYS A 51 -8.33 8.94 -9.11
CA LYS A 51 -8.82 8.13 -7.97
C LYS A 51 -7.94 6.91 -7.71
N LEU A 52 -7.48 6.27 -8.78
CA LEU A 52 -6.71 5.03 -8.71
C LEU A 52 -5.22 5.34 -8.73
N LEU A 53 -4.48 4.62 -7.89
CA LEU A 53 -3.02 4.57 -7.92
C LEU A 53 -2.61 3.19 -8.43
N PRO A 54 -1.88 3.06 -9.55
CA PRO A 54 -1.30 1.77 -9.93
C PRO A 54 -0.44 1.20 -8.80
N SER A 55 -0.65 -0.07 -8.45
CA SER A 55 0.09 -0.78 -7.40
C SER A 55 1.47 -1.22 -7.94
N VAL A 56 2.28 -0.25 -8.31
CA VAL A 56 3.59 -0.42 -8.94
C VAL A 56 4.61 0.46 -8.25
N VAL A 57 5.78 -0.09 -7.94
CA VAL A 57 6.89 0.60 -7.28
C VAL A 57 8.15 0.43 -8.11
N HIS A 58 8.86 1.52 -8.40
CA HIS A 58 10.14 1.51 -9.11
C HIS A 58 11.24 2.00 -8.17
N TYR A 59 12.28 1.17 -8.01
CA TYR A 59 13.47 1.49 -7.20
C TYR A 59 14.60 2.00 -8.08
N GLN A 60 14.90 3.30 -7.96
CA GLN A 60 15.97 3.93 -8.73
C GLN A 60 17.34 3.66 -8.11
N LYS A 61 18.37 3.63 -8.95
CA LYS A 61 19.76 3.33 -8.53
C LYS A 61 20.37 4.41 -7.62
N ASP A 62 19.85 5.63 -7.67
CA ASP A 62 20.27 6.77 -6.84
C ASP A 62 19.58 6.81 -5.45
N GLY A 63 18.76 5.79 -5.13
CA GLY A 63 18.00 5.72 -3.89
C GLY A 63 16.59 6.30 -3.98
N GLY A 64 16.21 6.91 -5.11
CA GLY A 64 14.85 7.39 -5.33
C GLY A 64 13.83 6.24 -5.43
N VAL A 65 12.62 6.47 -4.93
CA VAL A 65 11.50 5.52 -5.05
C VAL A 65 10.35 6.23 -5.72
N VAL A 66 9.86 5.64 -6.81
CA VAL A 66 8.73 6.15 -7.57
C VAL A 66 7.60 5.13 -7.47
N VAL A 67 6.36 5.60 -7.37
CA VAL A 67 5.18 4.74 -7.17
C VAL A 67 4.07 5.18 -8.12
N GLY A 68 3.21 4.26 -8.53
CA GLY A 68 2.04 4.58 -9.34
C GLY A 68 2.31 4.58 -10.83
N GLU A 69 1.73 5.55 -11.53
CA GLU A 69 1.78 5.64 -12.98
C GLU A 69 3.21 5.84 -13.50
N GLU A 70 3.99 6.71 -12.85
CA GLU A 70 5.38 6.94 -13.21
C GLU A 70 6.23 5.68 -13.07
N ALA A 71 6.00 4.88 -12.02
CA ALA A 71 6.66 3.59 -11.85
C ALA A 71 6.24 2.61 -12.94
N ARG A 72 4.94 2.55 -13.28
CA ARG A 72 4.40 1.68 -14.32
C ARG A 72 5.07 1.92 -15.69
N LEU A 73 5.36 3.17 -16.02
CA LEU A 73 6.05 3.54 -17.28
C LEU A 73 7.50 3.03 -17.34
N ARG A 74 8.12 2.68 -16.21
CA ARG A 74 9.48 2.12 -16.15
C ARG A 74 9.54 0.61 -16.33
N ALA A 75 8.40 -0.08 -16.31
CA ALA A 75 8.36 -1.55 -16.29
C ALA A 75 9.01 -2.21 -17.51
N GLU A 76 8.97 -1.57 -18.68
CA GLU A 76 9.63 -2.09 -19.89
C GLU A 76 11.14 -1.82 -19.90
N ALA A 77 11.54 -0.62 -19.47
CA ALA A 77 12.94 -0.19 -19.52
C ALA A 77 13.79 -0.73 -18.35
N ASP A 78 13.18 -0.93 -17.18
CA ASP A 78 13.84 -1.46 -15.99
C ASP A 78 12.92 -2.44 -15.22
N PRO A 79 12.65 -3.63 -15.81
CA PRO A 79 11.68 -4.58 -15.28
C PRO A 79 12.10 -5.23 -13.95
N LEU A 80 13.41 -5.34 -13.68
CA LEU A 80 13.92 -5.95 -12.45
C LEU A 80 13.66 -5.06 -11.22
N ASN A 81 13.69 -3.74 -11.42
CA ASN A 81 13.51 -2.77 -10.34
C ASN A 81 12.11 -2.17 -10.29
N THR A 82 11.21 -2.58 -11.19
CA THR A 82 9.82 -2.08 -11.27
C THR A 82 8.84 -3.17 -10.88
N ILE A 83 8.43 -3.17 -9.62
CA ILE A 83 7.64 -4.23 -9.01
C ILE A 83 6.15 -3.91 -9.10
N SER A 84 5.41 -4.73 -9.83
CA SER A 84 3.95 -4.76 -9.89
C SER A 84 3.39 -6.05 -9.30
N SER A 85 2.09 -6.08 -9.00
CA SER A 85 1.39 -7.26 -8.46
C SER A 85 1.97 -7.81 -7.16
N VAL A 86 2.63 -6.95 -6.36
CA VAL A 86 3.33 -7.35 -5.13
C VAL A 86 2.43 -8.07 -4.12
N LYS A 87 1.12 -7.75 -4.12
CA LYS A 87 0.13 -8.41 -3.26
C LYS A 87 0.07 -9.94 -3.44
N ARG A 88 0.48 -10.46 -4.60
CA ARG A 88 0.57 -11.91 -4.89
C ARG A 88 1.69 -12.64 -4.14
N PHE A 89 2.62 -11.89 -3.54
CA PHE A 89 3.79 -12.41 -2.83
C PHE A 89 3.66 -12.30 -1.31
N MET A 90 2.67 -11.54 -0.82
CA MET A 90 2.43 -11.33 0.62
C MET A 90 2.25 -12.68 1.31
N GLY A 91 3.00 -12.90 2.40
CA GLY A 91 2.95 -14.13 3.20
C GLY A 91 3.50 -15.38 2.52
N ARG A 92 4.04 -15.30 1.31
CA ARG A 92 4.48 -16.49 0.54
C ARG A 92 5.99 -16.67 0.57
N SER A 93 6.41 -17.92 0.59
CA SER A 93 7.80 -18.33 0.45
C SER A 93 8.22 -18.40 -1.02
N ALA A 94 9.54 -18.44 -1.27
CA ALA A 94 10.07 -18.53 -2.62
C ALA A 94 9.73 -19.87 -3.33
N SER A 95 9.50 -20.94 -2.58
CA SER A 95 9.12 -22.26 -3.11
C SER A 95 7.69 -22.27 -3.66
N GLU A 96 6.76 -21.55 -3.01
CA GLU A 96 5.36 -21.41 -3.48
C GLU A 96 5.23 -20.60 -4.78
N LEU A 97 6.26 -19.81 -5.11
CA LEU A 97 6.30 -18.95 -6.30
C LEU A 97 6.98 -19.61 -7.51
N GLN A 98 7.43 -20.87 -7.42
CA GLN A 98 8.15 -21.54 -8.52
C GLN A 98 7.33 -21.70 -9.82
N ASN A 99 6.02 -21.56 -9.75
CA ASN A 99 5.14 -21.54 -10.94
C ASN A 99 4.95 -20.14 -11.55
N SER A 100 5.56 -19.09 -10.99
CA SER A 100 5.44 -17.70 -11.46
C SER A 100 6.34 -17.39 -12.67
N ARG A 101 6.38 -18.29 -13.67
CA ARG A 101 7.30 -18.25 -14.83
C ARG A 101 7.17 -17.01 -15.73
N TYR A 102 6.26 -16.09 -15.44
CA TYR A 102 5.93 -14.94 -16.30
C TYR A 102 6.30 -13.59 -15.70
N MET A 103 7.00 -13.54 -14.57
CA MET A 103 7.40 -12.28 -13.94
C MET A 103 8.91 -12.05 -14.09
N PRO A 104 9.33 -10.80 -14.38
CA PRO A 104 10.74 -10.53 -14.64
C PRO A 104 11.60 -10.47 -13.37
N TYR A 105 11.01 -10.49 -12.18
CA TYR A 105 11.72 -10.18 -10.93
C TYR A 105 12.75 -11.24 -10.52
N ASP A 106 13.85 -10.76 -9.95
CA ASP A 106 14.86 -11.61 -9.30
C ASP A 106 14.45 -11.90 -7.85
N PHE A 107 13.92 -13.10 -7.60
CA PHE A 107 13.49 -13.52 -6.27
C PHE A 107 14.63 -14.15 -5.48
N ILE A 108 14.89 -13.61 -4.29
CA ILE A 108 15.84 -14.15 -3.34
C ILE A 108 15.19 -15.31 -2.60
N LYS A 109 15.77 -16.50 -2.77
CA LYS A 109 15.36 -17.72 -2.07
C LYS A 109 15.96 -17.75 -0.68
N GLY A 110 15.18 -18.20 0.29
CA GLY A 110 15.60 -18.35 1.68
C GLY A 110 14.47 -18.93 2.52
N GLU A 111 14.72 -19.07 3.82
CA GLU A 111 13.68 -19.42 4.78
C GLU A 111 12.74 -18.23 5.02
N GLY A 112 11.44 -18.50 5.15
CA GLY A 112 10.41 -17.49 5.38
C GLY A 112 9.88 -16.83 4.09
N MET A 113 9.43 -15.59 4.22
CA MET A 113 8.79 -14.85 3.13
C MET A 113 9.81 -14.51 2.03
N VAL A 114 9.38 -14.61 0.79
CA VAL A 114 10.18 -14.24 -0.38
C VAL A 114 10.65 -12.79 -0.30
N LYS A 115 11.82 -12.50 -0.84
CA LYS A 115 12.29 -11.13 -1.09
C LYS A 115 12.59 -10.92 -2.57
N LEU A 116 12.49 -9.69 -3.02
CA LEU A 116 12.83 -9.26 -4.37
C LEU A 116 14.18 -8.54 -4.33
N ASN A 117 15.10 -8.95 -5.17
CA ASN A 117 16.36 -8.25 -5.35
C ASN A 117 16.13 -7.02 -6.22
N THR A 118 16.57 -5.85 -5.74
CA THR A 118 16.42 -4.57 -6.44
C THR A 118 17.75 -3.82 -6.43
N SER A 119 17.83 -2.74 -7.18
CA SER A 119 18.94 -1.78 -7.18
C SER A 119 19.22 -1.20 -5.79
N GLN A 120 18.23 -1.20 -4.90
CA GLN A 120 18.33 -0.75 -3.51
C GLN A 120 18.41 -1.91 -2.50
N GLY A 121 18.86 -3.07 -2.96
CA GLY A 121 19.00 -4.29 -2.16
C GLY A 121 17.70 -5.11 -2.09
N ALA A 122 17.69 -6.05 -1.14
CA ALA A 122 16.55 -6.95 -0.94
C ALA A 122 15.34 -6.19 -0.36
N LYS A 123 14.17 -6.33 -1.00
CA LYS A 123 12.90 -5.78 -0.54
C LYS A 123 11.88 -6.88 -0.32
N SER A 124 11.22 -6.88 0.83
CA SER A 124 10.08 -7.75 1.09
C SER A 124 8.81 -7.24 0.40
N PRO A 125 7.83 -8.12 0.14
CA PRO A 125 6.49 -7.72 -0.31
C PRO A 125 5.82 -6.68 0.61
N VAL A 126 6.11 -6.75 1.92
CA VAL A 126 5.63 -5.79 2.92
C VAL A 126 6.23 -4.42 2.68
N GLU A 127 7.56 -4.33 2.51
CA GLU A 127 8.24 -3.05 2.22
C GLU A 127 7.75 -2.43 0.91
N VAL A 128 7.58 -3.23 -0.15
CA VAL A 128 7.06 -2.74 -1.43
C VAL A 128 5.63 -2.23 -1.28
N SER A 129 4.78 -2.96 -0.56
CA SER A 129 3.40 -2.53 -0.29
C SER A 129 3.36 -1.26 0.57
N ALA A 130 4.30 -1.10 1.49
CA ALA A 130 4.42 0.09 2.32
C ALA A 130 4.72 1.35 1.49
N GLU A 131 5.50 1.26 0.40
CA GLU A 131 5.71 2.40 -0.50
C GLU A 131 4.39 2.87 -1.15
N ILE A 132 3.50 1.93 -1.50
CA ILE A 132 2.15 2.24 -2.01
C ILE A 132 1.30 2.91 -0.91
N LEU A 133 1.33 2.36 0.30
CA LEU A 133 0.60 2.90 1.45
C LEU A 133 1.08 4.31 1.84
N LYS A 134 2.37 4.63 1.73
CA LYS A 134 2.90 5.98 1.98
C LYS A 134 2.28 7.02 1.04
N VAL A 135 2.15 6.69 -0.25
CA VAL A 135 1.51 7.59 -1.23
C VAL A 135 0.03 7.79 -0.90
N LEU A 136 -0.68 6.72 -0.55
CA LEU A 136 -2.11 6.80 -0.20
C LEU A 136 -2.33 7.53 1.13
N LYS A 137 -1.43 7.36 2.10
CA LYS A 137 -1.41 8.14 3.36
C LYS A 137 -1.25 9.62 3.02
N LYS A 138 -0.21 9.99 2.27
CA LYS A 138 0.04 11.38 1.88
C LYS A 138 -1.16 11.99 1.16
N ARG A 139 -1.74 11.28 0.20
CA ARG A 139 -2.96 11.71 -0.52
C ARG A 139 -4.11 11.99 0.45
N ALA A 140 -4.30 11.14 1.45
CA ALA A 140 -5.35 11.34 2.44
C ALA A 140 -5.07 12.51 3.39
N GLU A 141 -3.82 12.69 3.82
CA GLU A 141 -3.41 13.84 4.65
C GLU A 141 -3.58 15.17 3.90
N ASP A 142 -3.14 15.22 2.64
CA ASP A 142 -3.28 16.39 1.78
C ASP A 142 -4.77 16.73 1.54
N ALA A 143 -5.62 15.72 1.34
CA ALA A 143 -7.06 15.91 1.11
C ALA A 143 -7.87 16.24 2.38
N LEU A 144 -7.41 15.82 3.56
CA LEU A 144 -8.09 16.00 4.85
C LEU A 144 -7.54 17.19 5.64
N GLY A 145 -6.35 17.69 5.31
CA GLY A 145 -5.73 18.85 5.94
C GLY A 145 -5.08 18.54 7.30
N GLY A 146 -4.72 17.28 7.57
CA GLY A 146 -4.10 16.88 8.82
C GLY A 146 -3.62 15.43 8.85
N GLU A 147 -2.88 15.08 9.90
CA GLU A 147 -2.30 13.75 10.07
C GLU A 147 -3.38 12.67 10.29
N LEU A 148 -3.19 11.50 9.66
CA LEU A 148 -4.04 10.35 9.89
C LEU A 148 -3.71 9.69 11.24
N VAL A 149 -4.74 9.44 12.05
CA VAL A 149 -4.60 8.70 13.31
C VAL A 149 -4.84 7.20 13.15
N GLY A 150 -5.36 6.76 12.00
CA GLY A 150 -5.63 5.35 11.74
C GLY A 150 -6.09 5.08 10.31
N ALA A 151 -5.99 3.83 9.89
CA ALA A 151 -6.46 3.36 8.60
C ALA A 151 -7.09 1.97 8.74
N VAL A 152 -8.04 1.67 7.85
CA VAL A 152 -8.56 0.32 7.63
C VAL A 152 -8.07 -0.12 6.25
N VAL A 153 -7.27 -1.18 6.18
CA VAL A 153 -6.68 -1.68 4.92
C VAL A 153 -7.36 -2.97 4.49
N THR A 154 -7.71 -3.09 3.21
CA THR A 154 -8.37 -4.28 2.68
C THR A 154 -7.41 -5.46 2.47
N VAL A 155 -7.89 -6.66 2.76
CA VAL A 155 -7.25 -7.93 2.41
C VAL A 155 -8.26 -8.84 1.70
N PRO A 156 -7.84 -9.68 0.75
CA PRO A 156 -8.71 -10.69 0.15
C PRO A 156 -9.32 -11.60 1.22
N ALA A 157 -10.58 -12.01 1.03
CA ALA A 157 -11.26 -12.88 1.98
C ALA A 157 -10.54 -14.22 2.21
N TYR A 158 -9.86 -14.74 1.17
CA TYR A 158 -9.12 -16.00 1.19
C TYR A 158 -7.69 -15.87 1.74
N PHE A 159 -7.23 -14.68 2.15
CA PHE A 159 -5.92 -14.56 2.80
C PHE A 159 -5.91 -15.32 4.12
N ASP A 160 -4.86 -16.13 4.32
CA ASP A 160 -4.58 -16.77 5.60
C ASP A 160 -4.02 -15.76 6.62
N ASP A 161 -3.79 -16.22 7.86
CA ASP A 161 -3.34 -15.35 8.95
C ASP A 161 -1.95 -14.73 8.68
N ALA A 162 -1.04 -15.46 8.03
CA ALA A 162 0.29 -14.93 7.71
C ALA A 162 0.20 -13.82 6.66
N GLN A 163 -0.66 -13.97 5.66
CA GLN A 163 -0.91 -12.96 4.62
C GLN A 163 -1.64 -11.73 5.18
N ARG A 164 -2.56 -11.93 6.14
CA ARG A 164 -3.24 -10.85 6.86
C ARG A 164 -2.28 -10.08 7.76
N GLN A 165 -1.44 -10.77 8.53
CA GLN A 165 -0.47 -10.14 9.42
C GLN A 165 0.65 -9.39 8.66
N ALA A 166 0.95 -9.84 7.44
CA ALA A 166 1.91 -9.17 6.57
C ALA A 166 1.35 -7.89 5.94
N THR A 167 0.03 -7.77 5.78
CA THR A 167 -0.63 -6.59 5.18
C THR A 167 -0.80 -5.49 6.20
#